data_AF-A0A443QBR4-F1
#
_entry.id   AF-A0A443QBR4-F1
#
_cell.length_a   1.000
_cell.length_b   1.000
_cell.length_c   1.000
_cell.angle_alpha   90.00
_cell.angle_beta   90.00
_cell.angle_gamma   90.00
#
_symmetry.space_group_name_H-M   'P 1'
#
loop_
_entity.id
_entity.type
_entity.pdbx_description
1 polymer ?
#
loop_
_entity_poly.entity_id
_entity_poly.type
_entity_poly.pdbx_seq_one_letter_code
_entity_poly.pdbx_strand_id
1 'polypeptide(L)'
;GFLRIYKQFFPHGDPSKFASLVFRVFDENKDGSIEFEEFIKALSVTSRGNLEEKLVWAFKLYDVDNDGYITRDEMYNIVDAIYQMLGNQVKSGDEEEENPKERVDRIFEQLDKVNVN
;
A
#
# COMPACT_ATOMS: atom_id res chain seq x y z
N GLY A 1 14.87 4.98 11.00
CA GLY A 1 13.85 4.53 11.98
C GLY A 1 12.81 3.66 11.31
N PHE A 2 11.97 4.25 10.45
CA PHE A 2 10.81 3.62 9.83
C PHE A 2 11.09 2.32 9.05
N LEU A 3 12.00 2.35 8.07
CA LEU A 3 12.37 1.15 7.30
C LEU A 3 12.91 0.00 8.18
N ARG A 4 13.61 0.32 9.27
CA ARG A 4 14.15 -0.69 10.19
C ARG A 4 13.05 -1.48 10.89
N ILE A 5 11.92 -0.83 11.19
CA ILE A 5 10.74 -1.49 11.77
C ILE A 5 10.22 -2.53 10.77
N TYR A 6 10.01 -2.15 9.51
CA TYR A 6 9.54 -3.08 8.49
C TYR A 6 10.53 -4.23 8.22
N LYS A 7 11.84 -3.97 8.19
CA LYS A 7 12.85 -5.03 8.05
C LYS A 7 12.84 -6.03 9.21
N GLN A 8 12.40 -5.63 10.40
CA GLN A 8 12.26 -6.54 11.55
C GLN A 8 11.06 -7.48 11.38
N PHE A 9 9.95 -7.02 10.80
CA PHE A 9 8.77 -7.84 10.54
C PHE A 9 8.87 -8.67 9.25
N PHE A 10 9.59 -8.17 8.25
CA PHE A 10 9.77 -8.80 6.94
C PHE A 10 11.27 -9.02 6.65
N PRO A 11 11.96 -9.90 7.40
CA PRO A 11 13.41 -10.07 7.28
C PRO A 11 13.86 -10.77 5.99
N HIS A 12 12.94 -11.42 5.28
CA HIS A 12 13.23 -12.24 4.09
C HIS A 12 12.84 -11.59 2.76
N GLY A 13 12.16 -10.44 2.79
CA GLY A 13 11.83 -9.66 1.61
C GLY A 13 12.48 -8.29 1.63
N ASP A 14 12.14 -7.45 0.66
CA ASP A 14 12.55 -6.05 0.61
C ASP A 14 11.37 -5.11 0.88
N PRO A 15 11.18 -4.67 2.14
CA PRO A 15 10.12 -3.74 2.47
C PRO A 15 10.43 -2.29 2.05
N SER A 16 11.58 -2.00 1.44
CA SER A 16 12.05 -0.62 1.23
C SER A 16 11.03 0.21 0.45
N LYS A 17 10.53 -0.33 -0.66
CA LYS A 17 9.54 0.34 -1.51
C LYS A 17 8.21 0.55 -0.77
N PHE A 18 7.71 -0.47 -0.08
CA PHE A 18 6.45 -0.39 0.66
C PHE A 18 6.53 0.58 1.84
N ALA A 19 7.64 0.54 2.59
CA ALA A 19 7.88 1.47 3.70
C ALA A 19 7.93 2.92 3.22
N SER A 20 8.52 3.20 2.04
CA SER A 20 8.50 4.55 1.46
C SER A 20 7.08 5.03 1.11
N LEU A 21 6.23 4.14 0.59
CA LEU A 21 4.84 4.47 0.25
C LEU A 21 4.02 4.77 1.51
N VAL A 22 4.16 3.96 2.56
CA VAL A 22 3.49 4.23 3.85
C VAL A 22 4.03 5.49 4.51
N PHE A 23 5.35 5.71 4.45
CA PHE A 23 5.96 6.93 4.98
C PHE A 23 5.33 8.18 4.37
N ARG A 24 5.14 8.21 3.05
CA ARG A 24 4.47 9.33 2.35
C ARG A 24 3.07 9.62 2.89
N VAL A 25 2.30 8.58 3.24
CA VAL A 25 0.94 8.75 3.75
C VAL A 25 0.94 9.25 5.19
N PHE A 26 1.96 8.90 5.96
CA PHE A 26 2.12 9.35 7.35
C PHE A 26 2.66 10.79 7.42
N ASP A 27 3.59 11.15 6.54
CA ASP A 27 4.16 12.50 6.40
C ASP A 27 3.15 13.42 5.68
N GLU A 28 2.16 13.90 6.43
CA GLU A 28 1.06 14.72 5.91
C GLU A 28 1.56 16.10 5.48
N ASN A 29 2.54 16.64 6.21
CA ASN A 29 3.09 17.96 5.94
C ASN A 29 4.21 17.96 4.87
N LYS A 30 4.69 16.78 4.46
CA LYS A 30 5.73 16.53 3.44
C LYS A 30 7.09 17.12 3.82
N ASP A 31 7.42 17.14 5.10
CA ASP A 31 8.69 17.66 5.60
C ASP A 31 9.83 16.62 5.60
N GLY A 32 9.53 15.37 5.25
CA GLY A 32 10.49 14.27 5.18
C GLY A 32 10.73 13.60 6.54
N SER A 33 9.91 13.90 7.54
CA SER A 33 9.88 13.27 8.85
C SER A 33 8.45 12.81 9.18
N ILE A 34 8.31 11.97 10.22
CA ILE A 34 7.00 11.63 10.77
C ILE A 34 7.02 12.14 12.20
N GLU A 35 6.26 13.19 12.46
CA GLU A 35 6.12 13.75 13.78
C GLU A 35 5.25 12.85 14.66
N PHE A 36 5.31 13.05 15.98
CA PHE A 36 4.51 12.26 16.91
C PHE A 36 3.00 12.37 16.63
N GLU A 37 2.53 13.57 16.28
CA GLU A 37 1.12 13.79 15.94
C GLU A 37 0.70 12.99 14.71
N GLU A 38 1.47 13.05 13.63
CA GLU A 38 1.26 12.29 12.38
C GLU A 38 1.24 10.79 12.64
N PHE A 39 2.19 10.30 13.44
CA PHE A 39 2.24 8.89 13.83
C PHE A 39 0.98 8.45 14.59
N ILE A 40 0.50 9.24 15.56
CA ILE A 40 -0.69 8.91 16.35
C ILE A 40 -1.97 8.98 15.49
N LYS A 41 -2.09 9.96 14.60
CA LYS A 41 -3.22 10.05 13.65
C LYS A 41 -3.29 8.81 12.78
N ALA A 42 -2.18 8.45 12.14
CA ALA A 42 -2.11 7.29 11.27
C ALA A 42 -2.37 5.97 12.02
N LEU A 43 -1.85 5.83 13.25
CA LEU A 43 -2.11 4.66 14.08
C LEU A 43 -3.58 4.57 14.52
N SER A 44 -4.22 5.70 14.83
CA SER A 44 -5.63 5.78 15.22
C SER A 44 -6.52 5.27 14.09
N VAL A 45 -6.32 5.76 12.86
CA VAL A 45 -7.10 5.37 11.68
C VAL A 45 -6.88 3.89 11.35
N THR A 46 -5.62 3.44 11.27
CA THR A 46 -5.31 2.06 10.87
C THR A 46 -5.76 1.02 11.90
N SER A 47 -5.72 1.36 13.20
CA SER A 47 -6.06 0.42 14.28
C SER A 47 -7.54 0.46 14.68
N ARG A 48 -8.12 1.65 14.83
CA ARG A 48 -9.45 1.87 15.42
C ARG A 48 -10.42 2.63 14.52
N GLY A 49 -9.97 3.07 13.34
CA GLY A 49 -10.83 3.75 12.39
C GLY A 49 -11.99 2.89 11.92
N ASN A 50 -13.09 3.55 11.57
CA ASN A 50 -14.23 2.94 10.92
C ASN A 50 -13.88 2.53 9.47
N LEU A 51 -14.82 1.89 8.77
CA LEU A 51 -14.58 1.42 7.41
C LEU A 51 -14.26 2.57 6.44
N GLU A 52 -14.98 3.68 6.52
CA GLU A 52 -14.80 4.84 5.65
C GLU A 52 -13.42 5.48 5.86
N GLU A 53 -13.01 5.68 7.10
CA GLU A 53 -11.68 6.22 7.44
C GLU A 53 -10.55 5.32 6.90
N LYS A 54 -10.72 4.00 7.01
CA LYS A 54 -9.77 3.01 6.47
C LYS A 54 -9.75 3.01 4.95
N LEU A 55 -10.89 3.19 4.30
CA LEU A 55 -10.99 3.30 2.84
C LEU A 55 -10.30 4.58 2.34
N VAL A 56 -10.53 5.73 2.99
CA VAL A 56 -9.84 6.98 2.67
C VAL A 56 -8.33 6.83 2.84
N TRP A 57 -7.90 6.20 3.93
CA TRP A 57 -6.47 5.97 4.18
C TRP A 57 -5.85 5.03 3.13
N ALA A 58 -6.55 3.95 2.77
CA ALA A 58 -6.12 3.05 1.71
C ALA A 58 -6.06 3.76 0.35
N PHE A 59 -7.03 4.62 0.04
CA PHE A 59 -7.04 5.41 -1.19
C PHE A 59 -5.78 6.29 -1.28
N LYS A 60 -5.44 7.04 -0.23
CA LYS A 60 -4.21 7.86 -0.16
C LYS A 60 -2.92 7.06 -0.30
N LEU A 61 -2.93 5.79 0.10
CA LEU A 61 -1.80 4.90 -0.10
C LEU A 61 -1.63 4.53 -1.57
N TYR A 62 -2.74 4.25 -2.27
CA TYR A 62 -2.74 3.92 -3.69
C TYR A 62 -2.51 5.12 -4.59
N ASP A 63 -3.18 6.25 -4.36
CA ASP A 63 -3.03 7.50 -5.10
C ASP A 63 -1.66 8.13 -4.75
N VAL A 64 -0.68 7.97 -5.64
CA VAL A 64 0.73 8.31 -5.40
C VAL A 64 0.99 9.78 -5.64
N ASP A 65 0.40 10.33 -6.68
CA ASP A 65 0.56 11.73 -7.07
C ASP A 65 -0.47 12.68 -6.42
N ASN A 66 -1.48 12.10 -5.75
CA ASN A 66 -2.53 12.80 -5.02
C ASN A 66 -3.40 13.66 -5.95
N ASP A 67 -3.69 13.15 -7.15
CA ASP A 67 -4.60 13.77 -8.13
C ASP A 67 -6.08 13.41 -7.90
N GLY A 68 -6.36 12.48 -6.97
CA GLY A 68 -7.70 12.03 -6.62
C GLY A 68 -8.19 10.83 -7.43
N TYR A 69 -7.34 10.22 -8.26
CA TYR A 69 -7.61 9.01 -9.01
C TYR A 69 -6.55 7.94 -8.70
N ILE A 70 -6.88 6.67 -8.96
CA ILE A 70 -5.92 5.58 -8.87
C ILE A 70 -5.72 5.04 -10.27
N THR A 71 -4.53 5.25 -10.81
CA THR A 71 -4.14 4.73 -12.12
C THR A 71 -3.65 3.28 -12.02
N ARG A 72 -3.59 2.59 -13.18
CA ARG A 72 -3.05 1.22 -13.25
C ARG A 72 -1.60 1.16 -12.78
N ASP A 73 -0.81 2.17 -13.15
CA ASP A 73 0.61 2.23 -12.79
C ASP A 73 0.79 2.43 -11.29
N GLU A 74 -0.05 3.23 -10.65
CA GLU A 74 -0.04 3.42 -9.20
C GLU A 74 -0.44 2.17 -8.44
N MET A 75 -1.48 1.48 -8.90
CA MET A 75 -1.85 0.20 -8.30
C MET A 75 -0.74 -0.84 -8.47
N TYR A 76 -0.15 -0.93 -9.66
CA TYR A 76 0.99 -1.81 -9.90
C TYR A 76 2.15 -1.48 -8.98
N ASN A 77 2.45 -0.19 -8.78
CA ASN A 77 3.51 0.26 -7.90
C ASN A 77 3.35 -0.27 -6.46
N ILE A 78 2.12 -0.26 -5.94
CA ILE A 78 1.78 -0.76 -4.60
C ILE A 78 1.83 -2.29 -4.54
N VAL A 79 1.23 -2.97 -5.52
CA VAL A 79 1.20 -4.45 -5.58
C VAL A 79 2.62 -5.00 -5.70
N ASP A 80 3.44 -4.45 -6.59
CA ASP A 80 4.85 -4.80 -6.73
C ASP A 80 5.63 -4.59 -5.42
N ALA A 81 5.40 -3.47 -4.72
CA ALA A 81 6.02 -3.22 -3.42
C ALA A 81 5.65 -4.26 -2.35
N ILE A 82 4.41 -4.75 -2.36
CA ILE A 82 3.94 -5.82 -1.47
C ILE A 82 4.63 -7.15 -1.81
N TYR A 83 4.73 -7.49 -3.10
CA TYR A 83 5.42 -8.71 -3.53
C TYR A 83 6.90 -8.70 -3.14
N GLN A 84 7.59 -7.56 -3.34
CA GLN A 84 8.97 -7.41 -2.91
C GLN A 84 9.11 -7.55 -1.39
N MET A 85 8.20 -6.94 -0.61
CA MET A 85 8.20 -7.00 0.85
C MET A 85 7.98 -8.43 1.39
N LEU A 86 7.09 -9.19 0.77
CA LEU A 86 6.77 -10.56 1.20
C LEU A 86 7.77 -11.59 0.66
N GLY A 87 8.47 -11.27 -0.44
CA GLY A 87 9.45 -12.16 -1.07
C GLY A 87 8.85 -13.53 -1.42
N ASN A 88 9.62 -14.60 -1.20
CA ASN A 88 9.19 -15.97 -1.48
C ASN A 88 8.04 -16.50 -0.58
N GLN A 89 7.54 -15.73 0.40
CA GLN A 89 6.42 -16.19 1.25
C GLN A 89 5.08 -16.24 0.49
N VAL A 90 4.95 -15.47 -0.61
CA VAL A 90 3.79 -15.55 -1.52
C VAL A 90 3.71 -16.91 -2.22
N LYS A 91 4.81 -17.70 -2.23
CA LYS A 91 4.92 -18.98 -2.95
C LYS A 91 4.34 -20.20 -2.22
N SER A 92 3.54 -19.99 -1.17
CA SER A 92 3.04 -21.07 -0.30
C SER A 92 1.61 -21.52 -0.60
N GLY A 93 1.03 -21.13 -1.74
CA GLY A 93 -0.31 -21.56 -2.17
C GLY A 93 -0.31 -22.21 -3.54
N ASP A 94 -1.24 -23.14 -3.76
CA ASP A 94 -1.51 -23.82 -5.04
C ASP A 94 -2.04 -22.89 -6.16
N GLU A 95 -1.89 -21.57 -6.01
CA GLU A 95 -2.29 -20.58 -7.00
C GLU A 95 -1.15 -20.40 -8.00
N GLU A 96 -1.43 -20.66 -9.29
CA GLU A 96 -0.53 -20.36 -10.40
C GLU A 96 0.08 -18.96 -10.22
N GLU A 97 1.40 -18.85 -10.42
CA GLU A 97 2.19 -17.64 -10.18
C GLU A 97 1.60 -16.42 -10.89
N GLU A 98 0.66 -15.73 -10.24
CA GLU A 98 0.13 -14.51 -10.82
C GLU A 98 1.13 -13.38 -10.59
N ASN A 99 1.72 -12.90 -11.69
CA ASN A 99 2.61 -11.76 -11.65
C ASN A 99 1.82 -10.52 -11.16
N PRO A 100 2.41 -9.64 -10.34
CA PRO A 100 1.81 -8.36 -9.93
C PRO A 100 0.99 -7.65 -11.01
N LYS A 101 1.45 -7.67 -12.26
CA LYS A 101 0.75 -7.04 -13.38
C LYS A 101 -0.61 -7.66 -13.69
N GLU A 102 -0.67 -8.98 -13.79
CA GLU A 102 -1.92 -9.72 -14.07
C GLU A 102 -2.93 -9.49 -12.95
N ARG A 103 -2.43 -9.46 -11.70
CA ARG A 103 -3.26 -9.18 -10.54
C ARG A 103 -3.88 -7.78 -10.59
N VAL A 104 -3.10 -6.77 -10.99
CA VAL A 104 -3.59 -5.40 -11.18
C VAL A 104 -4.63 -5.35 -12.28
N ASP A 105 -4.38 -5.99 -13.42
CA ASP A 105 -5.32 -6.00 -14.53
C ASP A 105 -6.67 -6.61 -14.14
N ARG A 106 -6.68 -7.73 -13.39
CA ARG A 106 -7.91 -8.32 -12.85
C ARG A 106 -8.65 -7.40 -11.88
N ILE A 107 -7.94 -6.73 -10.97
CA ILE A 107 -8.56 -5.79 -10.02
C ILE A 107 -9.24 -4.65 -10.77
N PHE A 108 -8.57 -4.04 -11.76
CA PHE A 108 -9.17 -2.98 -12.56
C PHE A 108 -10.36 -3.45 -13.38
N GLU A 109 -10.30 -4.62 -14.00
CA GLU A 109 -11.44 -5.18 -14.72
C GLU A 109 -12.66 -5.42 -13.81
N GLN A 110 -12.45 -5.77 -12.55
CA GLN A 110 -13.54 -5.95 -11.59
C GLN A 110 -14.10 -4.61 -11.11
N LEU A 111 -13.23 -3.63 -10.81
CA LEU A 111 -13.63 -2.30 -10.34
C LEU A 111 -14.35 -1.49 -11.43
N ASP A 112 -13.86 -1.53 -12.67
CA ASP A 112 -14.48 -0.80 -13.79
C ASP A 112 -15.87 -1.37 -14.13
N LYS A 113 -16.14 -2.66 -13.91
CA LYS A 113 -17.47 -3.26 -14.10
C LYS A 113 -18.52 -2.74 -13.12
N VAL A 114 -18.11 -2.21 -11.97
CA VAL A 114 -19.03 -1.65 -10.97
C VAL A 114 -19.51 -0.25 -11.35
N ASN A 115 -18.74 0.48 -12.18
CA ASN A 115 -19.06 1.85 -12.62
C ASN A 115 -19.93 1.92 -13.90
N VAL A 116 -20.33 0.77 -14.47
CA VAL A 116 -21.13 0.70 -15.72
C VAL A 116 -22.50 0.03 -15.51
N ASN A 117 -22.94 -0.20 -14.26
CA ASN A 117 -24.29 -0.67 -13.95
C ASN A 117 -25.14 0.40 -13.25
#